data_AF-A0A075B4S3-F1
#
_entry.id   AF-A0A075B4S3-F1
#
_cell.length_a   1.000
_cell.length_b   1.000
_cell.length_c   1.000
_cell.angle_alpha   90.00
_cell.angle_beta   90.00
_cell.angle_gamma   90.00
#
_symmetry.space_group_name_H-M   'P 1'
#
loop_
_entity.id
_entity.type
_entity.pdbx_description
1 polymer ?
#
loop_
_entity_poly.entity_id
_entity_poly.type
_entity_poly.pdbx_seq_one_letter_code
_entity_poly.pdbx_strand_id
1 'polypeptide(L)'
;MNLAYFSCYTFRPKYLNQRYGIDTKDYGIIAALLSLVSFFAAYTWSYLTDRLGRPKVTLIVTVLVSAALFQLMLIDINGKTETMMWASTVSGFYVFFVSAIIPVLDARMLKWLMEIPGGSKELYGRQRLWGTVNCVWHDFTWSIEYSPFPDH
;
A
#
# COMPACT_ATOMS: atom_id res chain seq x y z
N MET A 1 -8.11 -5.37 3.43
CA MET A 1 -7.52 -4.14 2.90
C MET A 1 -6.61 -3.56 3.99
N ASN A 2 -5.34 -3.29 3.68
CA ASN A 2 -4.25 -3.29 4.67
C ASN A 2 -4.07 -1.90 5.31
N LEU A 3 -4.42 -1.75 6.60
CA LEU A 3 -4.35 -0.48 7.34
C LEU A 3 -2.92 0.09 7.34
N ALA A 4 -1.92 -0.77 7.48
CA ALA A 4 -0.51 -0.40 7.48
C ALA A 4 -0.08 0.32 6.17
N TYR A 5 -0.68 -0.04 5.03
CA TYR A 5 -0.39 0.61 3.75
C TYR A 5 -0.90 2.05 3.73
N PHE A 6 -2.13 2.29 4.19
CA PHE A 6 -2.74 3.63 4.22
C PHE A 6 -2.03 4.53 5.23
N SER A 7 -1.78 4.03 6.44
CA SER A 7 -1.03 4.79 7.44
C SER A 7 0.37 5.14 6.91
N CYS A 8 1.08 4.20 6.30
CA CYS A 8 2.39 4.51 5.73
C CYS A 8 2.30 5.50 4.57
N TYR A 9 1.30 5.38 3.69
CA TYR A 9 1.10 6.31 2.57
C TYR A 9 0.87 7.75 3.04
N THR A 10 0.07 7.92 4.10
CA THR A 10 -0.30 9.23 4.64
C THR A 10 0.79 9.86 5.51
N PHE A 11 1.52 9.07 6.32
CA PHE A 11 2.56 9.62 7.21
C PHE A 11 3.92 9.82 6.54
N ARG A 12 4.22 9.10 5.46
CA ARG A 12 5.51 9.19 4.77
C ARG A 12 5.91 10.59 4.29
N PRO A 13 5.06 11.41 3.64
CA PRO A 13 5.46 12.75 3.20
C PRO A 13 5.85 13.65 4.39
N LYS A 14 5.12 13.55 5.50
CA LYS A 14 5.41 14.33 6.71
C LYS A 14 6.70 13.88 7.39
N TYR A 15 6.91 12.57 7.47
CA TYR A 15 8.16 11.99 7.99
C TYR A 15 9.37 12.43 7.16
N LEU A 16 9.28 12.37 5.83
CA LEU A 16 10.36 12.76 4.93
C LEU A 16 10.64 14.27 4.97
N ASN A 17 9.61 15.10 5.14
CA ASN A 17 9.77 16.54 5.30
C ASN A 17 10.43 16.88 6.65
N GLN A 18 9.91 16.37 7.77
CA GLN A 18 10.44 16.66 9.11
C GLN A 18 11.85 16.09 9.34
N ARG A 19 12.16 14.91 8.79
CA ARG A 19 13.43 14.21 9.02
C ARG A 19 14.54 14.67 8.05
N TYR A 20 14.19 14.92 6.78
CA TYR A 20 15.19 15.17 5.72
C TYR A 20 15.04 16.53 5.03
N GLY A 21 14.04 17.33 5.40
CA GLY A 21 13.80 18.66 4.81
C GLY A 21 13.52 18.59 3.31
N ILE A 22 12.86 17.52 2.86
CA ILE A 22 12.46 17.33 1.46
C ILE A 22 11.22 18.17 1.20
N ASP A 23 11.27 19.00 0.16
CA ASP A 23 10.13 19.83 -0.23
C ASP A 23 8.98 18.95 -0.72
N THR A 24 7.76 19.37 -0.40
CA THR A 24 6.51 18.73 -0.83
C THR A 24 6.38 18.58 -2.34
N LYS A 25 7.01 19.46 -3.12
CA LYS A 25 7.04 19.39 -4.59
C LYS A 25 7.81 18.18 -5.10
N ASP A 26 9.00 17.90 -4.54
CA ASP A 26 9.83 16.75 -4.92
C ASP A 26 9.15 15.44 -4.52
N TYR A 27 8.46 15.43 -3.38
CA TYR A 27 7.64 14.29 -2.97
C TYR A 27 6.51 14.00 -3.96
N GLY A 28 5.89 15.02 -4.55
CA GLY A 28 4.85 14.86 -5.57
C GLY A 28 5.33 14.07 -6.78
N ILE A 29 6.55 14.34 -7.26
CA ILE A 29 7.17 13.61 -8.37
C ILE A 29 7.43 12.15 -7.98
N ILE A 30 7.98 11.92 -6.78
CA ILE A 30 8.22 10.57 -6.26
C ILE A 30 6.91 9.80 -6.13
N ALA A 31 5.84 10.42 -5.62
CA ALA A 31 4.53 9.81 -5.48
C ALA A 31 3.91 9.44 -6.84
N ALA A 32 4.06 10.31 -7.85
CA ALA A 32 3.60 10.02 -9.20
C ALA A 32 4.35 8.82 -9.82
N LEU A 33 5.68 8.76 -9.68
CA LEU A 33 6.49 7.63 -10.14
C LEU A 33 6.08 6.33 -9.45
N LEU A 34 5.87 6.36 -8.14
CA LEU A 34 5.40 5.18 -7.39
C LEU A 34 4.01 4.73 -7.84
N SER A 35 3.13 5.67 -8.18
CA SER A 35 1.79 5.36 -8.68
C SER A 35 1.87 4.65 -10.03
N LEU A 36 2.75 5.10 -10.94
CA LEU A 36 3.04 4.40 -12.19
C LEU A 36 3.57 2.99 -11.95
N VAL A 37 4.55 2.83 -11.05
CA VAL A 37 5.09 1.51 -10.68
C VAL A 37 3.98 0.61 -10.14
N SER A 38 3.09 1.13 -9.28
CA SER A 38 1.98 0.37 -8.71
C SER A 38 1.03 -0.18 -9.79
N PHE A 39 0.75 0.62 -10.82
CA PHE A 39 -0.16 0.26 -11.91
C PHE A 39 0.40 -0.90 -12.74
N PHE A 40 1.66 -0.79 -13.19
CA PHE A 40 2.31 -1.85 -13.96
C PHE A 40 2.52 -3.10 -13.11
N ALA A 41 2.93 -2.94 -11.85
CA ALA A 41 3.13 -4.05 -10.93
C ALA A 41 1.85 -4.85 -10.71
N ALA A 42 0.71 -4.19 -10.48
CA ALA A 42 -0.57 -4.87 -10.31
C ALA A 42 -0.94 -5.73 -11.53
N TYR A 43 -0.71 -5.22 -12.74
CA TYR A 43 -0.91 -5.97 -13.98
C TYR A 43 0.03 -7.17 -14.10
N THR A 44 1.34 -6.96 -13.88
CA THR A 44 2.36 -8.02 -13.97
C THR A 44 2.09 -9.14 -12.97
N TRP A 45 1.75 -8.80 -11.73
CA TRP A 45 1.47 -9.79 -10.69
C TRP A 45 0.17 -10.55 -10.90
N SER A 46 -0.87 -9.90 -11.43
CA SER A 46 -2.12 -10.57 -11.79
C SER A 46 -1.85 -11.64 -12.86
N TYR A 47 -1.17 -11.26 -13.94
CA TYR A 47 -0.78 -12.18 -15.00
C TYR A 47 0.13 -13.32 -14.51
N LEU A 48 1.14 -12.99 -13.70
CA LEU A 48 2.09 -13.97 -13.19
C LEU A 48 1.42 -14.98 -12.24
N THR A 49 0.49 -14.50 -11.41
CA THR A 49 -0.22 -15.36 -10.45
C THR A 49 -1.18 -16.32 -11.13
N ASP A 50 -1.87 -15.85 -12.16
CA ASP A 50 -2.74 -16.69 -12.98
C ASP A 50 -1.94 -17.80 -13.68
N ARG A 51 -0.74 -17.48 -14.18
CA ARG A 51 0.14 -18.45 -14.83
C ARG A 51 0.79 -19.45 -13.87
N LEU A 52 1.17 -19.00 -12.67
CA LEU A 52 1.78 -19.86 -11.65
C LEU A 52 0.76 -20.81 -11.00
N GLY A 53 -0.54 -20.51 -11.07
CA GLY A 53 -1.61 -21.31 -10.47
C GLY A 53 -1.52 -21.45 -8.95
N ARG A 54 -0.63 -20.71 -8.28
CA ARG A 54 -0.31 -20.82 -6.84
C ARG A 54 -0.51 -19.48 -6.11
N PRO A 55 -1.73 -18.92 -6.09
CA PRO A 55 -2.00 -17.61 -5.48
C PRO A 55 -1.68 -17.55 -3.98
N LYS A 56 -1.69 -18.70 -3.28
CA LYS A 56 -1.31 -18.76 -1.86
C LYS A 56 0.16 -18.40 -1.64
N VAL A 57 1.04 -18.97 -2.47
CA VAL A 57 2.49 -18.77 -2.35
C VAL A 57 2.84 -17.33 -2.72
N THR A 58 2.26 -16.82 -3.80
CA THR A 58 2.46 -15.42 -4.21
C THR A 58 2.07 -14.45 -3.10
N LEU A 59 0.91 -14.66 -2.44
CA LEU A 59 0.48 -13.82 -1.32
C LEU A 59 1.43 -13.88 -0.12
N ILE A 60 1.89 -15.08 0.26
CA ILE A 60 2.80 -15.21 1.40
C ILE A 60 4.12 -14.49 1.10
N VAL A 61 4.67 -14.68 -0.09
CA VAL A 61 5.92 -14.03 -0.52
C VAL A 61 5.77 -12.52 -0.56
N THR A 62 4.69 -11.98 -1.16
CA THR A 62 4.49 -10.52 -1.27
C THR A 62 4.28 -9.88 0.10
N VAL A 63 3.58 -10.55 1.02
CA VAL A 63 3.40 -10.05 2.40
C VAL A 63 4.72 -10.07 3.18
N LEU A 64 5.51 -11.15 3.09
CA LEU A 64 6.79 -11.24 3.80
C LEU A 64 7.81 -10.22 3.26
N VAL A 65 7.90 -10.09 1.94
CA VAL A 65 8.82 -9.13 1.29
C VAL A 65 8.40 -7.69 1.60
N SER A 66 7.10 -7.38 1.57
CA SER A 66 6.63 -6.04 1.93
C SER A 66 6.89 -5.70 3.40
N ALA A 67 6.75 -6.65 4.32
CA ALA A 67 7.10 -6.47 5.72
C ALA A 67 8.61 -6.22 5.92
N ALA A 68 9.47 -6.97 5.23
CA ALA A 68 10.92 -6.77 5.28
C ALA A 68 11.33 -5.41 4.70
N LEU A 69 10.75 -5.01 3.56
CA LEU A 69 10.99 -3.70 2.94
C LEU A 69 10.51 -2.55 3.82
N PHE A 70 9.42 -2.74 4.58
CA PHE A 70 8.97 -1.76 5.55
C PHE A 70 9.99 -1.55 6.67
N GLN A 71 10.60 -2.62 7.19
CA GLN A 71 11.67 -2.49 8.19
C GLN A 71 12.92 -1.80 7.61
N LEU A 72 13.27 -2.05 6.34
CA LEU A 72 14.39 -1.38 5.67
C LEU A 72 14.20 0.13 5.49
N MET A 73 12.94 0.60 5.46
CA MET A 73 12.62 2.03 5.41
C MET A 73 12.97 2.77 6.71
N LEU A 74 13.10 2.05 7.84
CA LEU A 74 13.42 2.62 9.15
C LEU A 74 14.92 2.79 9.40
N ILE A 75 15.78 2.32 8.49
CA ILE A 75 17.23 2.45 8.61
C ILE A 75 17.63 3.90 8.28
N ASP A 76 18.31 4.55 9.23
CA ASP A 76 18.85 5.89 9.03
C ASP A 76 20.14 5.84 8.21
N ILE A 77 20.22 6.68 7.17
CA ILE A 77 21.39 6.83 6.31
C ILE A 77 21.95 8.24 6.48
N ASN A 78 23.28 8.34 6.56
CA ASN A 78 23.97 9.61 6.72
C ASN A 78 24.00 10.36 5.39
N GLY A 79 23.09 11.32 5.19
CA GLY A 79 23.12 12.24 4.06
C GLY A 79 21.76 12.43 3.39
N LYS A 80 21.42 13.68 3.09
CA LYS A 80 20.10 14.06 2.52
C LYS A 80 19.84 13.38 1.17
N THR A 81 20.80 13.46 0.25
CA THR A 81 20.65 12.90 -1.12
C THR A 81 20.62 11.37 -1.12
N GLU A 82 21.49 10.74 -0.34
CA GLU A 82 21.55 9.27 -0.23
C GLU A 82 20.28 8.71 0.40
N THR A 83 19.74 9.39 1.42
CA THR A 83 18.48 9.00 2.03
C THR A 83 17.31 9.15 1.06
N MET A 84 17.29 10.19 0.23
CA MET A 84 16.26 10.34 -0.81
C MET A 84 16.30 9.19 -1.82
N MET A 85 17.49 8.81 -2.30
CA MET A 85 17.65 7.70 -3.25
C MET A 85 17.28 6.35 -2.63
N TRP A 86 17.69 6.12 -1.38
CA TRP A 86 17.34 4.92 -0.61
C TRP A 86 15.84 4.82 -0.37
N ALA A 87 15.23 5.87 0.18
CA ALA A 87 13.80 5.90 0.48
C ALA A 87 12.95 5.72 -0.79
N SER A 88 13.36 6.32 -1.91
CA SER A 88 12.67 6.16 -3.20
C SER A 88 12.78 4.74 -3.74
N THR A 89 13.96 4.13 -3.67
CA THR A 89 14.21 2.76 -4.12
C THR A 89 13.43 1.75 -3.29
N VAL A 90 13.57 1.80 -1.96
CA VAL A 90 12.87 0.89 -1.03
C VAL A 90 11.36 1.06 -1.16
N SER A 91 10.88 2.30 -1.27
CA SER A 91 9.47 2.58 -1.51
C SER A 91 8.96 2.03 -2.85
N GLY A 92 9.77 2.11 -3.91
CA GLY A 92 9.44 1.55 -5.23
C GLY A 92 9.24 0.05 -5.18
N PHE A 93 10.20 -0.66 -4.57
CA PHE A 93 10.06 -2.10 -4.35
C PHE A 93 8.86 -2.43 -3.45
N TYR A 94 8.69 -1.70 -2.35
CA TYR A 94 7.56 -1.92 -1.45
C TYR A 94 6.22 -1.80 -2.18
N VAL A 95 6.02 -0.73 -2.96
CA VAL A 95 4.81 -0.51 -3.75
C VAL A 95 4.63 -1.59 -4.82
N PHE A 96 5.71 -2.05 -5.45
CA PHE A 96 5.68 -3.13 -6.44
C PHE A 96 5.17 -4.45 -5.84
N PHE A 97 5.58 -4.80 -4.62
CA PHE A 97 5.13 -6.03 -3.96
C PHE A 97 3.75 -5.90 -3.33
N VAL A 98 3.41 -4.74 -2.75
CA VAL A 98 2.11 -4.52 -2.12
C VAL A 98 0.97 -4.44 -3.14
N SER A 99 1.22 -3.88 -4.32
CA SER A 99 0.19 -3.79 -5.38
C SER A 99 -0.32 -5.15 -5.85
N ALA A 100 0.46 -6.22 -5.65
CA ALA A 100 0.08 -7.60 -5.95
C ALA A 100 -0.95 -8.17 -4.95
N ILE A 101 -0.97 -7.68 -3.71
CA ILE A 101 -1.75 -8.28 -2.62
C ILE A 101 -3.25 -8.18 -2.91
N ILE A 102 -3.72 -7.01 -3.36
CA ILE A 102 -5.15 -6.76 -3.63
C ILE A 102 -5.70 -7.66 -4.74
N PRO A 103 -5.16 -7.65 -5.99
CA PRO A 103 -5.72 -8.45 -7.07
C PRO A 103 -5.64 -9.96 -6.80
N VAL A 104 -4.54 -10.44 -6.19
CA VAL A 104 -4.37 -11.87 -5.88
C VAL A 104 -5.32 -12.32 -4.78
N LEU A 105 -5.50 -11.49 -3.74
CA LEU A 105 -6.44 -11.76 -2.67
C LEU A 105 -7.88 -11.77 -3.20
N ASP A 106 -8.26 -10.75 -3.98
CA ASP A 106 -9.60 -10.61 -4.55
C ASP A 106 -9.95 -11.80 -5.47
N ALA A 107 -9.05 -12.18 -6.38
CA ALA A 107 -9.26 -13.31 -7.29
C ALA A 107 -9.45 -14.63 -6.53
N ARG A 108 -8.71 -14.83 -5.44
CA ARG A 108 -8.80 -16.04 -4.61
C ARG A 108 -10.03 -16.04 -3.72
N MET A 109 -10.36 -14.91 -3.13
CA MET A 109 -11.58 -14.69 -2.33
C MET A 109 -12.82 -15.00 -3.17
N LEU A 110 -12.87 -14.50 -4.40
CA LEU A 110 -13.98 -14.73 -5.32
C LEU A 110 -14.13 -16.23 -5.65
N LYS A 111 -13.02 -16.91 -5.98
CA LYS A 111 -13.04 -18.37 -6.23
C LYS A 111 -13.51 -19.15 -5.01
N TRP A 112 -12.99 -18.84 -3.83
CA TRP A 112 -13.37 -19.53 -2.60
C TRP A 112 -14.84 -19.30 -2.25
N LEU A 113 -15.35 -18.09 -2.44
CA LEU A 113 -16.76 -17.78 -2.19
C LEU A 113 -17.69 -18.51 -3.16
N MET A 114 -17.29 -18.71 -4.42
CA MET A 114 -18.06 -19.48 -5.40
C MET A 114 -18.06 -20.99 -5.12
N GLU A 115 -17.07 -21.51 -4.39
CA GLU A 115 -16.99 -22.93 -4.02
C GLU A 115 -17.88 -23.28 -2.81
N ILE A 116 -18.33 -22.30 -2.02
CA ILE A 116 -19.17 -22.51 -0.85
C ILE A 116 -20.65 -22.60 -1.27
N PRO A 117 -21.41 -23.63 -0.84
CA PRO A 117 -22.84 -23.70 -1.11
C PRO A 117 -23.57 -22.51 -0.46
N GLY A 118 -24.24 -21.69 -1.27
CA GLY A 118 -24.87 -20.42 -0.86
C GLY A 118 -24.00 -19.18 -1.02
N GLY A 119 -22.79 -19.31 -1.56
CA GLY A 119 -21.94 -18.17 -1.89
C GLY A 119 -22.51 -17.32 -3.03
N SER A 120 -22.79 -16.05 -2.76
CA SER A 120 -23.28 -15.08 -3.74
C SER A 120 -22.23 -14.01 -4.02
N LYS A 121 -22.21 -13.50 -5.26
CA LYS A 121 -21.41 -12.32 -5.63
C LYS A 121 -21.74 -11.09 -4.76
N GLU A 122 -22.94 -11.01 -4.18
CA GLU A 122 -23.32 -9.96 -3.22
C GLU A 122 -22.49 -9.97 -1.93
N LEU A 123 -22.14 -11.14 -1.40
CA LEU A 123 -21.33 -11.25 -0.19
C LEU A 123 -19.93 -10.66 -0.41
N TYR A 124 -19.36 -10.87 -1.60
CA TYR A 124 -18.11 -10.24 -2.01
C TYR A 124 -18.25 -8.72 -2.16
N GLY A 125 -19.35 -8.25 -2.77
CA GLY A 125 -19.67 -6.82 -2.86
C GLY A 125 -19.73 -6.16 -1.49
N ARG A 126 -20.38 -6.80 -0.52
CA ARG A 126 -20.47 -6.32 0.87
C ARG A 126 -19.10 -6.24 1.54
N GLN A 127 -18.22 -7.22 1.30
CA GLN A 127 -16.86 -7.18 1.83
C GLN A 127 -16.02 -6.04 1.24
N ARG A 128 -16.24 -5.72 -0.05
CA ARG A 128 -15.57 -4.59 -0.70
C ARG A 128 -16.05 -3.24 -0.16
N LEU A 129 -17.34 -3.12 0.17
CA LEU A 129 -17.90 -1.92 0.81
C LEU A 129 -17.25 -1.61 2.16
N TRP A 130 -16.95 -2.64 2.97
CA TRP A 130 -16.20 -2.46 4.22
C TRP A 130 -14.79 -1.88 3.99
N GLY A 131 -14.16 -2.18 2.84
CA GLY A 131 -12.91 -1.54 2.43
C GLY A 131 -13.06 -0.03 2.23
N THR A 132 -14.14 0.41 1.59
CA THR A 132 -14.44 1.84 1.37
C THR A 132 -14.75 2.55 2.68
N VAL A 133 -15.52 1.93 3.58
CA VAL A 133 -15.79 2.48 4.92
C VAL A 133 -14.48 2.71 5.68
N ASN A 134 -13.52 1.80 5.53
CA ASN A 134 -12.23 1.92 6.19
C ASN A 134 -11.39 3.10 5.64
N CYS A 135 -11.46 3.38 4.33
CA CYS A 135 -10.82 4.57 3.75
C CYS A 135 -11.42 5.86 4.32
N VAL A 136 -12.75 5.95 4.38
CA VAL A 136 -13.45 7.13 4.92
C VAL A 136 -13.11 7.33 6.40
N TRP A 137 -13.04 6.25 7.17
CA TRP A 137 -12.65 6.31 8.58
C TRP A 137 -11.22 6.83 8.77
N HIS A 138 -10.28 6.32 7.98
CA HIS A 138 -8.89 6.78 8.00
C HIS A 138 -8.78 8.29 7.71
N ASP A 139 -9.45 8.77 6.66
CA ASP A 139 -9.44 10.19 6.31
C ASP A 139 -10.13 11.06 7.39
N PHE A 140 -11.18 10.54 8.02
CA PHE A 140 -11.86 11.21 9.12
C PHE A 140 -10.96 11.35 10.36
N THR A 141 -10.25 10.29 10.76
CA THR A 141 -9.29 10.34 11.87
C THR A 141 -8.17 11.35 11.60
N TRP A 142 -7.72 11.45 10.34
CA TRP A 142 -6.73 12.44 9.94
C TRP A 142 -7.25 13.88 10.08
N SER A 143 -8.50 14.14 9.69
CA SER A 143 -9.13 15.46 9.82
C SER A 143 -9.26 15.92 11.28
N ILE A 144 -9.45 15.00 12.22
CA ILE A 144 -9.57 15.32 13.66
C ILE A 144 -8.20 15.60 14.27
N GLU A 145 -7.18 14.82 13.90
CA GLU A 145 -5.84 14.97 14.47
C GLU A 145 -5.07 16.18 13.91
N TYR A 146 -5.52 16.73 12.78
CA TYR A 146 -4.91 17.88 12.11
C TYR A 146 -5.81 19.13 12.04
N SER A 147 -6.98 19.14 12.67
CA SER A 147 -7.69 20.41 12.88
C SER A 147 -6.80 21.31 13.74
N PRO A 148 -6.44 22.53 13.30
CA PRO A 148 -5.76 23.46 14.19
C PRO A 148 -6.66 23.64 15.40
N PHE A 149 -6.16 23.32 16.60
CA PHE A 149 -6.79 23.78 17.82
C PHE A 149 -6.96 25.29 17.67
N PRO A 150 -8.16 25.85 17.77
CA PRO A 150 -8.30 27.29 17.84
C PRO A 150 -7.51 27.74 19.07
N ASP A 151 -6.47 28.53 18.84
CA ASP A 151 -5.75 29.23 19.88
C ASP A 151 -6.78 30.06 20.66
N HIS A 152 -7.11 29.60 21.87
CA HIS A 152 -7.88 30.34 22.87
C HIS A 152 -6.98 30.60 24.07
#